data_AF-A0A662K9L9-F1
#
_entry.id   AF-A0A662K9L9-F1
#
_cell.length_a   1.000
_cell.length_b   1.000
_cell.length_c   1.000
_cell.angle_alpha   90.00
_cell.angle_beta   90.00
_cell.angle_gamma   90.00
#
_symmetry.space_group_name_H-M   'P 1'
#
loop_
_entity.id
_entity.type
_entity.pdbx_description
1 polymer ?
#
loop_
_entity_poly.entity_id
_entity_poly.type
_entity_poly.pdbx_seq_one_letter_code
_entity_poly.pdbx_strand_id
1 'polypeptide(L)' 'MYRVIRCDCGEYIIVKSTQKYWRCPRCGLKLSLEKFITYEKSNDINYLRRVVYYLRKREL' A
#
# COMPACT_ATOMS: atom_id res chain seq x y z
N MET A 1 7.76 -1.51 -11.11
CA MET A 1 7.74 -2.04 -9.74
C MET A 1 6.67 -1.37 -8.90
N TYR A 2 5.93 -2.19 -8.15
CA TYR A 2 4.90 -1.79 -7.21
C TYR A 2 5.33 -2.14 -5.79
N ARG A 3 4.72 -1.46 -4.81
CA ARG A 3 4.94 -1.70 -3.40
C ARG A 3 3.64 -1.58 -2.61
N VAL A 4 3.56 -2.31 -1.51
CA VAL A 4 2.46 -2.22 -0.54
C VAL A 4 2.89 -1.32 0.60
N ILE A 5 2.07 -0.33 0.91
CA ILE A 5 2.21 0.52 2.09
C ILE A 5 0.96 0.44 2.94
N ARG A 6 1.07 0.79 4.23
CA ARG A 6 -0.07 0.93 5.14
C ARG A 6 -0.27 2.41 5.45
N CYS A 7 -1.46 2.92 5.20
CA CYS A 7 -1.86 4.27 5.61
C CYS A 7 -2.17 4.30 7.11
N ASP A 8 -2.06 5.47 7.75
CA ASP A 8 -2.42 5.66 9.17
C ASP A 8 -3.87 5.30 9.50
N CYS A 9 -4.78 5.35 8.51
CA CYS A 9 -6.16 4.89 8.67
C CYS A 9 -6.33 3.36 8.67
N GLY A 10 -5.22 2.60 8.68
CA GLY A 10 -5.21 1.14 8.64
C GLY A 10 -5.34 0.53 7.25
N GLU A 11 -5.46 1.34 6.19
CA GLU A 11 -5.66 0.82 4.84
C GLU A 11 -4.35 0.39 4.17
N TYR A 12 -4.35 -0.77 3.51
CA TYR A 12 -3.22 -1.24 2.70
C TYR A 12 -3.40 -0.81 1.25
N ILE A 13 -2.37 -0.15 0.70
CA ILE A 13 -2.43 0.48 -0.61
C ILE A 13 -1.27 -0.03 -1.46
N ILE A 14 -1.59 -0.45 -2.68
CA ILE A 14 -0.59 -0.80 -3.70
C ILE A 14 -0.28 0.46 -4.50
N VAL A 15 0.99 0.90 -4.48
CA VAL A 15 1.45 2.10 -5.19
C VAL A 15 2.64 1.77 -6.08
N LYS A 16 2.84 2.55 -7.15
CA LYS A 16 4.07 2.44 -7.96
C LYS A 16 5.26 2.89 -7.13
N SER A 17 6.38 2.17 -7.21
CA SER A 17 7.58 2.51 -6.44
C SER A 17 8.20 3.85 -6.84
N THR A 18 8.02 4.28 -8.10
CA THR A 18 8.48 5.57 -8.61
C THR A 18 7.61 6.76 -8.17
N GLN A 19 6.46 6.49 -7.56
CA GLN A 19 5.54 7.52 -7.15
C GLN A 19 5.94 8.10 -5.80
N LYS A 20 5.96 9.45 -5.72
CA LYS A 20 6.29 10.19 -4.48
C LYS A 20 5.07 10.45 -3.60
N TYR A 21 3.91 10.69 -4.21
CA TYR A 21 2.68 11.04 -3.50
C TYR A 21 1.50 10.19 -3.96
N TRP A 22 0.65 9.83 -3.01
CA TRP A 22 -0.61 9.13 -3.27
C TRP A 22 -1.72 9.66 -2.37
N ARG A 23 -2.97 9.68 -2.85
CA ARG A 23 -4.12 10.01 -2.01
C ARG A 23 -4.77 8.73 -1.52
N CYS A 24 -4.87 8.54 -0.21
CA CYS A 24 -5.55 7.36 0.35
C CYS A 24 -7.02 7.35 -0.11
N PRO A 25 -7.51 6.25 -0.72
CA PRO A 25 -8.91 6.17 -1.14
C PRO A 25 -9.89 6.07 0.03
N ARG A 26 -9.43 5.65 1.22
CA ARG A 26 -10.27 5.48 2.41
C ARG A 26 -10.44 6.77 3.22
N CYS A 27 -9.34 7.48 3.51
CA CYS A 27 -9.37 8.67 4.36
C CYS A 27 -9.12 9.99 3.60
N GLY A 28 -8.80 9.95 2.30
CA GLY A 28 -8.56 11.15 1.49
C GLY A 28 -7.23 11.88 1.77
N LEU A 29 -6.43 11.43 2.74
CA LEU A 29 -5.14 12.04 3.08
C LEU A 29 -4.12 11.90 1.94
N LYS A 30 -3.36 12.98 1.71
CA LYS A 30 -2.22 12.98 0.78
C LYS A 30 -0.99 12.42 1.50
N LEU A 31 -0.56 11.24 1.08
CA LEU A 31 0.56 10.49 1.64
C LEU A 31 1.84 10.81 0.89
N SER A 32 2.92 11.14 1.61
CA SER A 32 4.28 11.16 1.06
C SER A 32 4.92 9.78 1.19
N LEU A 33 4.96 9.03 0.09
CA LEU A 33 5.33 7.62 0.04
C LEU A 33 6.79 7.33 0.41
N GLU A 34 7.63 8.35 0.54
CA GLU A 34 9.01 8.24 1.03
C GLU A 34 9.06 7.96 2.54
N LYS A 35 8.03 8.40 3.29
CA LYS A 35 7.95 8.22 4.76
C LYS A 35 7.29 6.91 5.20
N PHE A 36 6.71 6.16 4.26
CA PHE A 36 5.93 4.96 4.58
C PHE A 36 6.78 3.69 4.51
N ILE A 37 6.61 2.84 5.52
CA ILE A 37 7.16 1.49 5.54
C ILE A 37 6.57 0.70 4.38
N THR A 38 7.45 0.04 3.63
CA THR A 38 7.04 -0.87 2.57
C THR A 38 6.94 -2.28 3.12
N TYR A 39 5.75 -2.88 3.02
CA TYR A 39 5.49 -4.24 3.48
C TYR A 39 5.98 -5.29 2.48
N GLU A 40 5.79 -5.01 1.19
CA GLU A 40 6.13 -5.94 0.12
C GLU A 40 6.40 -5.15 -1.18
N LYS A 41 7.29 -5.67 -2.04
CA LYS A 41 7.59 -5.10 -3.36
C LYS A 41 7.56 -6.19 -4.43
N SER A 42 6.85 -5.93 -5.53
CA SER A 42 6.83 -6.84 -6.68
C SER A 42 6.45 -6.12 -7.96
N ASN A 43 6.80 -6.72 -9.10
CA ASN A 43 6.25 -6.32 -10.40
C ASN A 43 4.91 -7.00 -10.69
N ASP A 44 4.59 -8.11 -10.02
CA ASP A 44 3.31 -8.81 -10.16
C ASP A 44 2.24 -8.17 -9.25
N ILE A 45 1.31 -7.45 -9.87
CA ILE A 45 0.20 -6.79 -9.17
C ILE A 45 -0.81 -7.78 -8.57
N ASN A 46 -0.97 -8.96 -9.16
CA ASN A 46 -1.90 -9.99 -8.67
C ASN A 46 -1.32 -10.68 -7.43
N TYR A 47 -0.01 -10.88 -7.38
CA TYR A 47 0.68 -11.25 -6.14
C TYR A 47 0.44 -10.21 -5.03
N LEU A 48 0.66 -8.92 -5.30
CA LEU A 48 0.46 -7.87 -4.30
C LEU A 48 -1.00 -7.75 -3.83
N ARG A 49 -1.98 -7.98 -4.72
CA ARG A 49 -3.40 -8.05 -4.34
C ARG A 49 -3.68 -9.17 -3.35
N ARG A 50 -3.09 -10.36 -3.55
CA ARG A 50 -3.19 -11.48 -2.60
C ARG A 50 -2.55 -11.13 -1.25
N VAL A 51 -1.38 -10.50 -1.27
CA VAL A 51 -0.71 -10.02 -0.04
C VAL A 51 -1.60 -9.04 0.73
N VAL A 52 -2.15 -8.03 0.06
CA VAL A 52 -3.08 -7.06 0.68
C VAL A 52 -4.32 -7.76 1.26
N TYR A 53 -4.89 -8.74 0.55
CA TYR A 53 -6.02 -9.52 1.06
C TYR A 53 -5.67 -10.25 2.37
N TYR A 54 -4.52 -10.92 2.42
CA TYR A 54 -4.08 -11.61 3.65
C TYR A 54 -3.75 -10.65 4.79
N LEU A 55 -3.13 -9.50 4.50
CA LEU A 55 -2.84 -8.48 5.51
C LEU A 55 -4.13 -7.95 6.13
N ARG A 56 -5.15 -7.64 5.33
CA ARG A 56 -6.46 -7.21 5.83
C ARG A 56 -7.15 -8.28 6.67
N LYS A 57 -7.03 -9.56 6.30
CA LYS A 57 -7.67 -10.66 7.02
C LYS A 57 -7.01 -10.95 8.38
N ARG A 58 -5.71 -10.68 8.53
CA ARG A 58 -4.98 -10.91 9.80
C ARG A 58 -5.24 -9.85 10.87
N GLU A 59 -5.75 -8.68 10.49
CA GLU A 59 -6.11 -7.60 11.41
C GLU A 59 -7.58 -7.60 11.83
N LEU A 60 -8.37 -8.52 11.30
CA LEU A 60 -9.74 -8.84 11.73
C LEU A 60 -9.70 -10.02 12.71
#